data_AF-A0AAU5CPN1-F1
#
_entry.id   AF-A0AAU5CPN1-F1
#
_cell.length_a   1.000
_cell.length_b   1.000
_cell.length_c   1.000
_cell.angle_alpha   90.00
_cell.angle_beta   90.00
_cell.angle_gamma   90.00
#
_symmetry.space_group_name_H-M   'P 1'
#
loop_
_entity.id
_entity.type
_entity.pdbx_description
1 polymer ?
#
loop_
_entity_poly.entity_id
_entity_poly.type
_entity_poly.pdbx_seq_one_letter_code
_entity_poly.pdbx_strand_id
1 'polypeptide(L)' 'MANMHKHPVRGLRGIDDALWTDFDTATSTVGADRSSTLKAYMEWYVRREGATLPERPPAE' A
#
# COMPACT_ATOMS: atom_id res chain seq x y z
N MET A 1 -27.16 8.32 -4.31
CA MET A 1 -25.90 7.66 -4.72
C MET A 1 -24.75 8.37 -4.04
N ALA A 2 -24.13 7.75 -3.04
CA ALA A 2 -23.04 8.40 -2.30
C ALA A 2 -22.02 7.33 -1.86
N ASN A 3 -21.13 6.98 -2.76
CA ASN A 3 -19.79 6.47 -2.45
C ASN A 3 -18.83 7.17 -3.39
N MET A 4 -18.70 8.48 -3.21
CA MET A 4 -17.70 9.25 -3.95
C MET A 4 -16.37 8.97 -3.27
N HIS A 5 -15.55 8.08 -3.85
CA HIS A 5 -14.20 7.85 -3.38
C HIS A 5 -13.48 9.21 -3.33
N LYS A 6 -13.00 9.61 -2.14
CA LYS A 6 -12.35 10.91 -1.90
C LYS A 6 -11.08 11.10 -2.75
N HIS A 7 -10.55 10.01 -3.30
CA HIS A 7 -9.34 9.99 -4.11
C HIS A 7 -9.57 9.17 -5.39
N PRO A 8 -8.94 9.58 -6.52
CA PRO A 8 -9.00 8.81 -7.75
C PRO A 8 -8.33 7.44 -7.57
N VAL A 9 -8.96 6.39 -8.10
CA VAL A 9 -8.39 5.05 -8.16
C VAL A 9 -7.28 5.03 -9.22
N ARG A 10 -6.10 4.53 -8.86
CA ARG A 10 -4.99 4.28 -9.79
C ARG A 10 -4.83 2.77 -9.97
N GLY A 11 -5.09 2.28 -11.18
CA GLY A 11 -4.94 0.85 -11.49
C GLY A 11 -3.47 0.45 -11.58
N LEU A 12 -3.11 -0.66 -10.92
CA LEU A 12 -1.82 -1.33 -11.08
C LEU A 12 -1.97 -2.47 -12.10
N ARG A 13 -0.93 -2.73 -12.90
CA ARG A 13 -0.95 -3.76 -13.94
C ARG A 13 0.04 -4.87 -13.61
N GLY A 14 -0.29 -6.11 -14.01
CA GLY A 14 0.62 -7.26 -13.89
C GLY A 14 0.80 -7.78 -12.45
N ILE A 15 -0.17 -7.50 -11.57
CA ILE A 15 -0.21 -8.06 -10.21
C ILE A 15 -1.23 -9.20 -10.25
N ASP A 16 -0.82 -10.40 -9.87
CA ASP A 16 -1.73 -11.53 -9.71
C ASP A 16 -2.53 -11.43 -8.39
N ASP A 17 -3.66 -12.15 -8.34
CA ASP A 17 -4.59 -12.10 -7.21
C ASP A 17 -3.98 -12.65 -5.91
N ALA A 18 -3.04 -13.60 -6.01
CA ALA A 18 -2.38 -14.18 -4.84
C ALA A 18 -1.46 -13.14 -4.20
N LEU A 19 -0.59 -12.50 -4.97
CA LEU A 19 0.26 -11.41 -4.52
C LEU A 19 -0.56 -10.26 -3.94
N TRP A 20 -1.70 -9.93 -4.55
CA TRP A 20 -2.58 -8.87 -4.07
C TRP A 20 -3.20 -9.19 -2.69
N THR A 21 -3.49 -10.46 -2.43
CA THR A 21 -4.03 -10.98 -1.16
C THR A 21 -2.94 -11.08 -0.09
N ASP A 22 -1.77 -11.57 -0.46
CA ASP A 22 -0.61 -11.66 0.44
C ASP A 22 -0.18 -10.26 0.91
N PHE A 23 -0.19 -9.28 0.01
CA PHE A 23 0.12 -7.89 0.35
C PHE A 23 -0.94 -7.28 1.30
N ASP A 24 -2.22 -7.60 1.12
CA ASP A 24 -3.28 -7.16 2.04
C ASP A 24 -3.10 -7.74 3.44
N THR A 25 -2.76 -9.02 3.51
CA THR A 25 -2.49 -9.72 4.77
C THR A 25 -1.27 -9.11 5.45
N ALA A 26 -0.16 -8.97 4.74
CA ALA A 26 1.08 -8.40 5.23
C ALA A 26 0.88 -6.99 5.80
N THR A 27 0.17 -6.11 5.09
CA THR A 27 -0.10 -4.74 5.57
C THR A 27 -1.02 -4.73 6.79
N SER A 28 -2.00 -5.64 6.83
CA SER A 28 -2.90 -5.78 7.98
C SER A 28 -2.18 -6.25 9.25
N THR A 29 -1.15 -7.12 9.15
CA THR A 29 -0.39 -7.59 10.32
C THR A 29 0.32 -6.48 11.09
N VAL A 30 0.70 -5.39 10.40
CA VAL A 30 1.33 -4.21 11.00
C VAL A 30 0.34 -3.05 11.23
N GLY A 31 -0.96 -3.32 11.13
CA GLY A 31 -2.02 -2.32 11.35
C GLY A 31 -2.13 -1.25 10.27
N ALA A 32 -1.56 -1.50 9.09
CA ALA A 32 -1.65 -0.62 7.92
C ALA A 32 -2.64 -1.17 6.88
N ASP A 33 -2.87 -0.40 5.82
CA ASP A 33 -3.61 -0.86 4.65
C ASP A 33 -2.73 -0.80 3.40
N ARG A 34 -3.14 -1.52 2.34
CA ARG A 34 -2.40 -1.55 1.08
C ARG A 34 -2.18 -0.17 0.46
N SER A 35 -3.18 0.71 0.52
CA SER A 35 -3.11 2.03 -0.12
C SER A 35 -2.17 2.96 0.63
N SER A 36 -2.23 2.99 1.97
CA SER A 36 -1.31 3.78 2.79
C SER A 36 0.13 3.28 2.66
N THR A 37 0.34 1.96 2.67
CA THR A 37 1.67 1.35 2.51
C THR A 37 2.27 1.65 1.14
N LEU A 38 1.49 1.46 0.07
CA LEU A 38 1.96 1.75 -1.30
C LEU A 38 2.26 3.24 -1.49
N LYS A 39 1.42 4.12 -0.93
CA LYS A 39 1.68 5.56 -0.95
C LYS A 39 2.97 5.91 -0.23
N ALA A 40 3.19 5.39 0.99
CA ALA A 40 4.41 5.63 1.75
C ALA A 40 5.65 5.14 0.98
N TYR A 41 5.56 3.96 0.37
CA TYR A 41 6.62 3.44 -0.49
C TYR A 41 6.89 4.36 -1.69
N MET A 42 5.87 4.85 -2.39
CA MET A 42 6.02 5.80 -3.50
C MET A 42 6.69 7.10 -3.04
N GLU A 43 6.26 7.66 -1.91
CA GLU A 43 6.82 8.89 -1.34
C GLU A 43 8.30 8.73 -0.96
N TRP A 44 8.66 7.59 -0.35
CA TRP A 44 10.04 7.22 -0.06
C TRP A 44 10.86 7.04 -1.34
N TYR A 45 10.33 6.30 -2.33
CA TYR A 45 11.03 6.00 -3.59
C TYR A 45 11.39 7.26 -4.38
N VAL A 46 10.51 8.27 -4.38
CA VAL A 46 10.77 9.57 -5.03
C VAL A 46 11.50 10.58 -4.13
N ARG A 47 11.96 10.16 -2.94
CA ARG A 47 12.71 10.99 -1.98
C ARG A 47 11.96 12.26 -1.54
N ARG A 48 10.66 12.15 -1.30
CA ARG A 48 9.88 13.25 -0.72
C ARG A 48 10.38 13.56 0.70
N GLU A 49 10.40 14.83 1.06
CA GLU A 49 10.81 15.29 2.40
C GLU A 49 9.98 14.60 3.48
N GLY A 50 10.65 14.05 4.51
CA GLY A 50 10.02 13.35 5.62
C GLY A 50 9.49 11.94 5.31
N ALA A 51 9.60 11.45 4.07
CA ALA A 51 9.14 10.12 3.72
C ALA A 51 10.08 9.03 4.25
N THR A 52 9.51 8.02 4.90
CA THR A 52 10.22 6.86 5.44
C THR A 52 9.82 5.59 4.71
N LEU A 53 10.74 4.63 4.64
CA LEU A 53 10.46 3.31 4.10
C LEU A 53 9.40 2.63 5.00
N PRO A 54 8.29 2.12 4.47
CA PRO A 54 7.30 1.41 5.28
C PRO A 54 7.90 0.15 5.90
N GLU A 55 7.44 -0.17 7.11
CA GLU A 55 7.90 -1.34 7.85
C GLU A 55 7.45 -2.64 7.17
N ARG A 56 8.39 -3.57 7.02
CA ARG A 56 8.07 -4.92 6.55
C ARG A 56 7.68 -5.77 7.75
N PRO A 57 6.58 -6.54 7.70
CA PRO A 57 6.23 -7.45 8.78
C PRO A 57 7.35 -8.48 9.04
N PRO A 58 7.48 -8.94 10.29
CA PRO A 58 8.44 -9.98 10.63
C PRO A 58 8.15 -11.25 9.80
N ALA A 59 9.21 -11.98 9.44
CA ALA A 59 9.06 -13.31 8.89
C ALA A 59 8.60 -14.24 10.02
N GLU A 60 7.52 -14.99 9.81
CA GLU A 60 7.16 -16.13 10.66
C GLU A 60 8.13 -17.30 10.47
#